data_AF-A0A6N9VHE9-F1
#
_entry.id   AF-A0A6N9VHE9-F1
#
_cell.length_a   1.000
_cell.length_b   1.000
_cell.length_c   1.000
_cell.angle_alpha   90.00
_cell.angle_beta   90.00
_cell.angle_gamma   90.00
#
_symmetry.space_group_name_H-M   'P 1'
#
loop_
_entity.id
_entity.type
_entity.pdbx_description
1 polymer ?
#
loop_
_entity_poly.entity_id
_entity_poly.type
_entity_poly.pdbx_seq_one_letter_code
_entity_poly.pdbx_strand_id
1 'polypeptide(L)' 'SAHTGADIRRWAKKNKAELCFTPTYASWANPIEAHFGPLRQFTLANSNHPNHTVQTRALHAYLRWRNANARHPDVLAAQR' A
#
# COMPACT_ATOMS: atom_id res chain seq x y z
N SER A 1 -16.88 3.10 11.12
CA SER A 1 -15.64 2.81 10.36
C SER A 1 -15.44 1.31 10.30
N ALA A 2 -15.02 0.76 9.15
CA ALA A 2 -14.69 -0.66 9.02
C ALA A 2 -13.52 -1.09 9.94
N HIS A 3 -12.69 -0.14 10.39
CA HIS A 3 -11.47 -0.40 11.16
C HIS A 3 -11.66 -0.39 12.69
N THR A 4 -12.86 -0.11 13.20
CA THR A 4 -13.11 0.01 14.65
C THR A 4 -14.24 -0.89 15.17
N GLY A 5 -14.84 -1.70 14.30
CA GLY A 5 -15.98 -2.57 14.62
C GLY A 5 -15.69 -3.69 15.62
N ALA A 6 -16.75 -4.34 16.11
CA ALA A 6 -16.63 -5.44 17.07
C ALA A 6 -15.82 -6.62 16.52
N ASP A 7 -15.98 -6.93 15.23
CA ASP A 7 -15.32 -8.07 14.60
C ASP A 7 -13.80 -7.89 14.51
N ILE A 8 -13.32 -6.72 14.09
CA ILE A 8 -11.88 -6.46 14.01
C ILE A 8 -11.23 -6.43 15.41
N ARG A 9 -11.92 -5.92 16.43
CA ARG A 9 -11.43 -5.96 17.82
C ARG A 9 -11.36 -7.38 18.37
N ARG A 10 -12.36 -8.21 18.07
CA ARG A 10 -12.39 -9.63 18.45
C ARG A 10 -11.24 -10.39 17.79
N TRP A 11 -11.02 -10.14 16.50
CA TRP A 11 -9.90 -10.71 15.76
C TRP A 11 -8.55 -10.26 16.35
N ALA A 12 -8.38 -8.98 16.65
CA ALA A 12 -7.15 -8.43 17.22
C ALA A 12 -6.81 -9.09 18.56
N LYS A 13 -7.80 -9.20 19.45
CA LYS A 13 -7.65 -9.91 20.74
C LYS A 13 -7.27 -11.38 20.54
N LYS A 14 -7.93 -12.09 19.62
CA LYS A 14 -7.64 -13.51 19.33
C LYS A 14 -6.21 -13.72 18.80
N ASN A 15 -5.70 -12.79 17.99
CA ASN A 15 -4.40 -12.89 17.32
C ASN A 15 -3.27 -12.15 18.05
N LYS A 16 -3.52 -11.62 19.25
CA LYS A 16 -2.55 -10.80 20.01
C LYS A 16 -2.01 -9.62 19.19
N ALA A 17 -2.86 -9.03 18.36
CA ALA A 17 -2.54 -7.84 17.57
C ALA A 17 -3.06 -6.59 18.29
N GLU A 18 -2.26 -5.53 18.31
CA GLU A 18 -2.65 -4.22 18.81
C GLU A 18 -3.13 -3.33 17.65
N LEU A 19 -4.19 -2.56 17.89
CA LEU A 19 -4.71 -1.62 16.91
C LEU A 19 -4.15 -0.22 17.20
N CYS A 20 -3.20 0.22 16.39
CA CYS A 20 -2.64 1.58 16.45
C CYS A 20 -3.43 2.50 15.51
N PHE A 21 -4.24 3.39 16.07
CA PHE A 21 -5.04 4.35 15.30
C PHE A 21 -4.28 5.65 15.06
N THR A 22 -4.37 6.17 13.84
CA THR A 22 -3.91 7.53 13.50
C THR A 22 -5.08 8.52 13.65
N PRO A 23 -4.80 9.81 13.94
CA PRO A 23 -5.83 10.85 13.91
C PRO A 23 -6.54 10.95 12.55
N THR A 24 -7.77 11.45 12.55
CA THR A 24 -8.51 11.75 11.32
C THR A 24 -7.73 12.76 10.46
N TYR A 25 -7.69 12.54 9.14
CA TYR A 25 -6.93 13.34 8.17
C TYR A 25 -5.40 13.33 8.38
N ALA A 26 -4.86 12.36 9.11
CA ALA A 26 -3.42 12.17 9.28
C ALA A 26 -2.91 10.94 8.52
N SER A 27 -3.25 10.80 7.23
CA SER A 27 -2.77 9.68 6.42
C SER A 27 -1.24 9.63 6.38
N TRP A 28 -0.57 10.79 6.34
CA TRP A 28 0.88 10.91 6.40
C TRP A 28 1.55 10.21 7.60
N ALA A 29 0.81 9.96 8.70
CA ALA A 29 1.31 9.21 9.85
C ALA A 29 1.26 7.68 9.65
N ASN A 30 0.59 7.19 8.60
CA ASN A 30 0.53 5.78 8.23
C ASN A 30 1.72 5.44 7.32
N PRO A 31 2.69 4.61 7.77
CA PRO A 31 3.92 4.35 7.02
C PRO A 31 3.71 3.74 5.62
N ILE A 32 2.56 3.10 5.37
CA ILE A 32 2.26 2.52 4.05
C ILE A 32 2.05 3.58 2.97
N GLU A 33 1.63 4.80 3.32
CA GLU A 33 1.24 5.83 2.36
C GLU A 33 2.39 6.22 1.41
N ALA A 34 3.63 6.29 1.93
CA ALA A 34 4.82 6.61 1.13
C ALA A 34 5.08 5.59 -0.01
N HIS A 35 4.49 4.39 0.07
CA HIS A 35 4.61 3.39 -0.98
C HIS A 35 3.59 3.53 -2.11
N PHE A 36 2.49 4.25 -1.90
CA PHE A 36 1.44 4.38 -2.91
C PHE A 36 1.82 5.32 -4.06
N GLY A 37 2.64 6.35 -3.81
CA GLY A 37 3.16 7.25 -4.85
C GLY A 37 3.91 6.49 -5.96
N PRO A 38 5.00 5.78 -5.63
CA PRO A 38 5.74 4.96 -6.59
C PRO A 38 4.88 3.88 -7.25
N LEU A 39 4.05 3.16 -6.48
CA LEU A 39 3.19 2.12 -7.02
C LEU A 39 2.25 2.68 -8.09
N ARG A 40 1.57 3.80 -7.81
CA ARG A 40 0.71 4.48 -8.80
C ARG A 40 1.51 4.91 -10.03
N GLN A 41 2.68 5.50 -9.84
CA GLN A 41 3.52 5.99 -10.94
C GLN A 41 3.95 4.86 -11.89
N PHE A 42 4.41 3.73 -11.35
CA PHE A 42 5.00 2.68 -12.19
C PHE A 42 4.01 1.65 -12.71
N THR A 43 2.79 1.56 -12.14
CA THR A 43 1.83 0.51 -12.53
C THR A 43 0.49 1.04 -13.04
N LEU A 44 0.14 2.30 -12.74
CA LEU A 44 -1.17 2.87 -13.05
C LEU A 44 -1.08 4.09 -13.97
N ALA A 45 -0.11 4.98 -13.74
CA ALA A 45 0.03 6.20 -14.52
C ALA A 45 0.21 5.89 -16.01
N ASN A 46 -0.59 6.53 -16.87
CA ASN A 46 -0.58 6.36 -18.31
C ASN A 46 -0.71 4.91 -18.81
N SER A 47 -1.37 4.04 -18.01
CA SER A 47 -1.62 2.66 -18.38
C SER A 47 -3.08 2.42 -18.78
N ASN A 48 -3.31 1.50 -19.71
CA ASN A 48 -4.65 1.04 -20.10
C ASN A 48 -4.71 -0.49 -20.00
N HIS A 49 -4.87 -1.00 -18.78
CA HIS A 49 -4.97 -2.45 -18.56
C HIS A 49 -6.33 -2.96 -19.04
N PRO A 50 -6.39 -4.02 -19.86
CA PRO A 50 -7.65 -4.50 -20.44
C PRO A 50 -8.59 -5.13 -19.41
N ASN A 51 -8.10 -5.47 -18.21
CA ASN A 51 -8.89 -5.97 -17.08
C ASN A 51 -8.09 -5.93 -15.76
N HIS A 52 -8.78 -6.16 -14.65
CA HIS A 52 -8.19 -6.16 -13.31
C HIS A 52 -7.14 -7.26 -13.08
N THR A 53 -7.25 -8.41 -13.77
CA THR A 53 -6.26 -9.48 -13.64
C THR A 53 -4.90 -9.05 -14.20
N VAL A 54 -4.89 -8.35 -15.35
CA VAL A 54 -3.65 -7.82 -15.94
C VAL A 54 -3.05 -6.72 -15.05
N GLN A 55 -3.88 -5.79 -14.56
CA GLN A 55 -3.46 -4.77 -13.61
C GLN A 55 -2.83 -5.37 -12.34
N THR A 56 -3.46 -6.41 -11.76
CA THR A 56 -2.96 -7.12 -10.58
C THR A 56 -1.60 -7.76 -10.84
N ARG A 57 -1.39 -8.36 -12.02
CA ARG A 57 -0.09 -8.93 -12.39
C ARG A 57 0.99 -7.86 -12.51
N ALA A 58 0.67 -6.70 -13.10
CA ALA A 58 1.59 -5.57 -13.19
C ALA A 58 1.98 -5.04 -11.80
N LEU A 59 1.00 -4.90 -10.90
CA LEU A 59 1.23 -4.55 -9.49
C LEU A 59 2.18 -5.54 -8.81
N HIS A 60 1.93 -6.84 -8.93
CA HIS A 60 2.78 -7.87 -8.32
C HIS A 60 4.19 -7.93 -8.93
N ALA A 61 4.32 -7.71 -10.24
CA ALA A 61 5.62 -7.64 -10.90
C ALA A 61 6.43 -6.46 -10.37
N TYR A 62 5.81 -5.28 -10.29
CA TYR A 62 6.43 -4.09 -9.71
C TYR A 62 6.82 -4.29 -8.24
N LEU A 63 5.94 -4.83 -7.40
CA LEU A 63 6.26 -5.06 -5.98
C LEU A 63 7.48 -5.98 -5.81
N ARG A 64 7.55 -7.07 -6.60
CA ARG A 64 8.72 -7.97 -6.59
C ARG A 64 9.98 -7.24 -7.03
N TRP A 65 9.92 -6.47 -8.12
CA TRP A 65 11.07 -5.71 -8.61
C TRP A 65 11.51 -4.63 -7.62
N ARG A 66 10.58 -3.84 -7.08
CA ARG A 66 10.86 -2.79 -6.09
C ARG A 66 11.48 -3.37 -4.82
N ASN A 67 11.04 -4.55 -4.38
CA ASN A 67 11.62 -5.22 -3.21
C ASN A 67 13.09 -5.63 -3.45
N ALA A 68 13.41 -6.12 -4.66
CA ALA A 68 14.79 -6.42 -5.04
C ALA A 68 15.63 -5.14 -5.26
N ASN A 69 14.99 -4.02 -5.61
CA ASN A 69 15.64 -2.76 -5.99
C ASN A 69 15.24 -1.60 -5.06
N ALA A 70 15.21 -1.84 -3.74
CA ALA A 70 14.61 -0.91 -2.78
C ALA A 70 15.24 0.50 -2.74
N ARG A 71 16.46 0.66 -3.25
CA ARG A 71 17.20 1.94 -3.32
C ARG A 71 17.33 2.49 -4.74
N HIS A 72 16.54 2.00 -5.69
CA HIS A 72 16.57 2.51 -7.06
C HIS A 72 16.24 4.03 -7.06
N PRO A 73 17.04 4.88 -7.71
CA PRO A 73 16.86 6.34 -7.65
C PRO A 73 15.44 6.79 -8.01
N ASP A 74 14.86 6.22 -9.06
CA ASP A 74 13.49 6.59 -9.50
C ASP A 74 12.40 6.17 -8.50
N VAL A 75 12.62 5.08 -7.76
CA VAL A 75 11.68 4.67 -6.70
C VAL A 75 11.73 5.68 -5.56
N LEU A 76 12.92 6.09 -5.15
CA LEU A 76 13.11 7.09 -4.10
C LEU A 76 12.58 8.46 -4.51
N ALA A 77 12.80 8.85 -5.77
CA ALA A 77 12.28 10.10 -6.32
C ALA A 77 10.75 10.14 -6.34
N ALA A 78 10.10 8.98 -6.52
CA ALA A 78 8.65 8.85 -6.53
C ALA A 78 8.00 8.72 -5.13
N GLN A 79 8.80 8.56 -4.05
CA GLN A 79 8.32 8.44 -2.66
C GLN A 79 7.94 9.79 -2.01
N ARG A 80 7.67 10.81 -2.81
CA ARG A 80 7.38 12.18 -2.36
C ARG A 80 5.90 12.41 -2.09
#